data_AF-Q2W6E1-F1
#
_entry.id   AF-Q2W6E1-F1
#
_cell.length_a   1.000
_cell.length_b   1.000
_cell.length_c   1.000
_cell.angle_alpha   90.00
_cell.angle_beta   90.00
_cell.angle_gamma   90.00
#
_symmetry.space_group_name_H-M   'P 1'
#
loop_
_entity.id
_entity.type
_entity.pdbx_description
1 polymer ?
#
loop_
_entity_poly.entity_id
_entity_poly.type
_entity_poly.pdbx_seq_one_letter_code
_entity_poly.pdbx_strand_id
1 'polypeptide(L)'
;MDHETDRMRVVVEAEGWFGTPYHHNQRLKGAGVDCAQFPAAVYFNAGLISEVPKFEYSPQWHINQKEERYLAVVRLYADDIEGPPLPGDFVIYKVGHCHAHGAIVVAWPRVIHAVRGRGVVYGHGLDEPFARALLKDRDPLFFSIFTPGRVAARQSEGRG
;
A
#
# COMPACT_ATOMS: atom_id res chain seq x y z
N MET A 1 -18.86 11.88 -2.92
CA MET A 1 -19.21 11.10 -1.72
C MET A 1 -18.03 11.19 -0.79
N ASP A 2 -18.27 11.51 0.48
CA ASP A 2 -17.20 11.49 1.46
C ASP A 2 -16.92 10.03 1.86
N HIS A 3 -15.67 9.60 1.74
CA HIS A 3 -15.21 8.24 2.05
C HIS A 3 -14.58 8.17 3.45
N GLU A 4 -14.80 9.16 4.31
CA GLU A 4 -14.19 9.26 5.64
C GLU A 4 -14.26 7.96 6.46
N THR A 5 -15.45 7.35 6.58
CA THR A 5 -15.62 6.08 7.31
C THR A 5 -14.78 4.94 6.72
N ASP A 6 -14.69 4.85 5.39
CA ASP A 6 -13.92 3.79 4.72
C ASP A 6 -12.43 4.00 4.86
N ARG A 7 -11.99 5.26 4.78
CA ARG A 7 -10.61 5.68 5.03
C ARG A 7 -10.19 5.33 6.46
N MET A 8 -11.03 5.63 7.44
CA MET A 8 -10.77 5.28 8.84
C MET A 8 -10.73 3.77 9.05
N ARG A 9 -11.58 2.98 8.36
CA ARG A 9 -11.50 1.52 8.38
C ARG A 9 -10.14 1.00 7.90
N VAL A 10 -9.60 1.56 6.81
CA VAL A 10 -8.26 1.20 6.33
C VAL A 10 -7.20 1.51 7.37
N VAL A 11 -7.22 2.70 7.96
CA VAL A 11 -6.23 3.11 8.95
C VAL A 11 -6.28 2.20 10.17
N VAL A 12 -7.47 2.00 10.76
CA VAL A 12 -7.65 1.13 11.93
C VAL A 12 -7.20 -0.30 11.64
N GLU A 13 -7.58 -0.85 10.47
CA GLU A 13 -7.16 -2.19 10.08
C GLU A 13 -5.64 -2.27 9.96
N ALA A 14 -5.00 -1.29 9.29
CA ALA A 14 -3.55 -1.20 9.12
C ALA A 14 -2.80 -1.12 10.45
N GLU A 15 -3.26 -0.27 11.37
CA GLU A 15 -2.67 -0.12 12.71
C GLU A 15 -2.76 -1.43 13.50
N GLY A 16 -3.82 -2.22 13.30
CA GLY A 16 -3.95 -3.56 13.87
C GLY A 16 -2.90 -4.58 13.41
N TRP A 17 -2.13 -4.29 12.35
CA TRP A 17 -0.99 -5.13 11.93
C TRP A 17 0.32 -4.73 12.59
N PHE A 18 0.38 -3.61 13.32
CA PHE A 18 1.61 -3.13 13.96
C PHE A 18 2.31 -4.26 14.74
N GLY A 19 3.62 -4.41 14.52
CA GLY A 19 4.43 -5.47 15.14
C GLY A 19 4.38 -6.82 14.43
N THR A 20 3.56 -7.01 13.39
CA THR A 20 3.58 -8.25 12.59
C THR A 20 4.97 -8.44 11.95
N PRO A 21 5.63 -9.60 12.12
CA PRO A 21 6.97 -9.83 11.55
C PRO A 21 6.99 -9.73 10.02
N TYR A 22 8.16 -9.42 9.46
CA TYR A 22 8.33 -9.44 8.01
C TYR A 22 8.59 -10.86 7.51
N HIS A 23 7.71 -11.39 6.67
CA HIS A 23 7.94 -12.65 5.96
C HIS A 23 7.50 -12.53 4.51
N HIS A 24 8.44 -12.83 3.59
CA HIS A 24 8.21 -12.74 2.15
C HIS A 24 7.08 -13.67 1.69
N ASN A 25 6.18 -13.16 0.86
CA ASN A 25 4.98 -13.82 0.35
C ASN A 25 4.04 -14.36 1.44
N GLN A 26 4.11 -13.82 2.66
CA GLN A 26 3.17 -14.14 3.74
C GLN A 26 2.13 -13.04 3.91
N ARG A 27 1.01 -13.39 4.55
CA ARG A 27 -0.12 -12.48 4.77
C ARG A 27 -0.95 -12.88 5.98
N LEU A 28 -0.29 -13.08 7.12
CA LEU A 28 -0.93 -13.50 8.36
C LEU A 28 -0.62 -12.50 9.47
N LYS A 29 -1.65 -11.78 9.93
CA LYS A 29 -1.54 -10.77 10.99
C LYS A 29 -0.93 -11.39 12.26
N GLY A 30 0.06 -10.71 12.84
CA GLY A 30 0.81 -11.17 14.00
C GLY A 30 1.86 -12.26 13.73
N ALA A 31 1.88 -12.89 12.56
CA ALA A 31 2.80 -13.98 12.24
C ALA A 31 3.78 -13.65 11.11
N GLY A 32 3.33 -12.98 10.05
CA GLY A 32 4.19 -12.68 8.91
C GLY A 32 3.50 -11.97 7.75
N VAL A 33 4.12 -10.90 7.26
CA VAL A 33 3.67 -10.18 6.07
C VAL A 33 4.83 -9.47 5.34
N ASP A 34 4.70 -9.18 4.06
CA ASP A 34 5.66 -8.33 3.33
C ASP A 34 5.06 -7.00 2.85
N CYS A 35 5.88 -6.14 2.25
CA CYS A 35 5.50 -4.78 1.86
C CYS A 35 4.40 -4.72 0.81
N ALA A 36 4.24 -5.76 -0.02
CA ALA A 36 3.19 -5.85 -1.03
C ALA A 36 1.94 -6.55 -0.49
N GLN A 37 2.13 -7.61 0.29
CA GLN A 37 1.00 -8.37 0.83
C GLN A 37 0.27 -7.63 1.96
N PHE A 38 0.97 -6.77 2.70
CA PHE A 38 0.41 -5.95 3.77
C PHE A 38 -0.73 -5.04 3.30
N PRO A 39 -0.53 -4.11 2.35
CA PRO A 39 -1.60 -3.22 1.89
C PRO A 39 -2.75 -4.00 1.26
N ALA A 40 -2.45 -5.05 0.48
CA ALA A 40 -3.46 -5.94 -0.09
C ALA A 40 -4.35 -6.58 0.99
N ALA A 41 -3.77 -7.05 2.10
CA ALA A 41 -4.53 -7.62 3.20
C ALA A 41 -5.40 -6.59 3.90
N VAL A 42 -4.86 -5.37 4.13
CA VAL A 42 -5.60 -4.28 4.77
C VAL A 42 -6.82 -3.89 3.94
N TYR A 43 -6.64 -3.62 2.64
CA TYR A 43 -7.76 -3.22 1.79
C TYR A 43 -8.80 -4.33 1.65
N PHE A 44 -8.39 -5.60 1.64
CA PHE A 44 -9.31 -6.73 1.62
C PHE A 44 -10.10 -6.82 2.93
N ASN A 45 -9.43 -6.81 4.07
CA ASN A 45 -10.06 -6.88 5.39
C ASN A 45 -10.96 -5.67 5.69
N ALA A 46 -10.65 -4.50 5.13
CA ALA A 46 -11.50 -3.30 5.20
C ALA A 46 -12.76 -3.40 4.31
N GLY A 47 -12.89 -4.44 3.48
CA GLY A 47 -13.98 -4.63 2.53
C GLY A 47 -13.86 -3.77 1.26
N LEU A 48 -12.66 -3.27 0.95
CA LEU A 48 -12.41 -2.34 -0.15
C LEU A 48 -11.83 -3.01 -1.39
N ILE A 49 -11.56 -4.31 -1.37
CA ILE A 49 -11.32 -5.14 -2.55
C ILE A 49 -11.99 -6.50 -2.33
N SER A 50 -12.55 -7.09 -3.38
CA SER A 50 -13.30 -8.36 -3.32
C SER A 50 -12.40 -9.58 -3.22
N GLU A 51 -11.17 -9.46 -3.71
CA GLU A 51 -10.15 -10.48 -3.61
C GLU A 51 -8.79 -9.86 -3.36
N VAL A 52 -7.91 -10.68 -2.82
CA VAL A 52 -6.52 -10.30 -2.58
C VAL A 52 -5.71 -10.50 -3.87
N PRO A 53 -5.02 -9.47 -4.37
CA PRO A 53 -4.23 -9.57 -5.60
C PRO A 53 -3.20 -10.69 -5.50
N LYS A 54 -3.16 -11.54 -6.54
CA LYS A 54 -2.07 -12.51 -6.71
C LYS A 54 -0.82 -11.76 -7.14
N PHE A 55 0.02 -11.46 -6.17
CA PHE A 55 1.32 -10.84 -6.42
C PHE A 55 2.41 -11.76 -5.90
N GLU A 56 2.90 -12.64 -6.77
CA GLU A 56 4.09 -13.43 -6.52
C GLU A 56 5.28 -12.72 -7.18
N TYR A 57 6.23 -12.28 -6.35
CA TYR A 57 7.47 -11.68 -6.82
C TYR A 57 8.66 -12.35 -6.15
N SER A 58 9.76 -12.45 -6.89
CA SER A 58 11.03 -12.86 -6.30
C SER A 58 11.54 -11.77 -5.36
N PRO A 59 12.14 -12.10 -4.20
CA PRO A 59 12.75 -11.11 -3.31
C PRO A 59 13.77 -10.19 -4.01
N GLN A 60 14.41 -10.66 -5.09
CA GLN A 60 15.42 -9.92 -5.86
C GLN A 60 14.87 -9.27 -7.14
N TRP A 61 13.56 -9.33 -7.37
CA TRP A 61 12.97 -8.86 -8.62
C TRP A 61 13.31 -7.39 -8.94
N HIS A 62 13.46 -6.56 -7.91
CA HIS A 62 13.83 -5.13 -8.02
C HIS A 62 15.29 -4.84 -8.41
N ILE A 63 16.15 -5.88 -8.50
CA ILE A 63 17.59 -5.74 -8.74
C ILE A 63 17.92 -5.82 -10.24
N ASN A 64 17.23 -6.67 -11.00
CA ASN A 64 17.60 -6.99 -12.40
C ASN A 64 16.52 -6.65 -13.44
N GLN A 65 15.34 -6.17 -13.04
CA GLN A 65 14.23 -5.90 -13.94
C GLN A 65 13.68 -4.49 -13.72
N LYS A 66 13.40 -3.77 -14.82
CA LYS A 66 12.78 -2.44 -14.83
C LYS A 66 11.25 -2.49 -14.88
N GLU A 67 10.68 -3.70 -14.84
CA GLU A 67 9.24 -3.88 -14.97
C GLU A 67 8.56 -3.31 -13.72
N GLU A 68 7.52 -2.51 -13.92
CA GLU A 68 6.79 -1.86 -12.82
C GLU A 68 5.61 -2.73 -12.37
N ARG A 69 5.85 -4.02 -12.07
CA ARG A 69 4.76 -4.98 -11.77
C ARG A 69 3.94 -4.58 -10.55
N TYR A 70 4.56 -3.95 -9.56
CA TYR A 70 3.82 -3.51 -8.37
C TYR A 70 2.83 -2.40 -8.75
N LEU A 71 3.28 -1.40 -9.52
CA LEU A 71 2.39 -0.36 -10.06
C LEU A 71 1.29 -0.94 -10.95
N ALA A 72 1.63 -1.91 -11.79
CA ALA A 72 0.65 -2.57 -12.65
C ALA A 72 -0.49 -3.19 -11.84
N VAL A 73 -0.18 -3.89 -10.74
CA VAL A 73 -1.20 -4.43 -9.84
C VAL A 73 -1.97 -3.34 -9.12
N VAL A 74 -1.29 -2.34 -8.56
CA VAL A 74 -1.94 -1.26 -7.79
C VAL A 74 -2.95 -0.50 -8.66
N ARG A 75 -2.61 -0.22 -9.92
CA ARG A 75 -3.48 0.47 -10.88
C ARG A 75 -4.75 -0.32 -11.26
N LEU A 76 -4.79 -1.63 -11.01
CA LEU A 76 -6.04 -2.39 -11.14
C LEU A 76 -7.05 -2.01 -10.06
N TYR A 77 -6.60 -1.55 -8.89
CA TYR A 77 -7.45 -1.32 -7.73
C TYR A 77 -7.57 0.14 -7.31
N ALA A 78 -6.58 0.97 -7.61
CA ALA A 78 -6.50 2.38 -7.22
C ALA A 78 -6.01 3.24 -8.39
N ASP A 79 -6.26 4.55 -8.31
CA ASP A 79 -5.78 5.52 -9.30
C ASP A 79 -4.67 6.38 -8.72
N ASP A 80 -3.74 6.81 -9.57
CA ASP A 80 -2.75 7.82 -9.24
C ASP A 80 -3.46 9.14 -8.81
N ILE A 81 -2.96 9.81 -7.78
CA ILE A 81 -3.50 11.10 -7.31
C ILE A 81 -2.42 12.19 -7.27
N GLU A 82 -2.85 13.43 -7.51
CA GLU A 82 -2.03 14.62 -7.33
C GLU A 82 -2.26 15.25 -5.96
N GLY A 83 -1.21 15.83 -5.38
CA GLY A 83 -1.28 16.50 -4.07
C GLY A 83 -0.94 15.58 -2.89
N PRO A 84 -1.02 16.11 -1.65
CA PRO A 84 -0.72 15.30 -0.48
C PRO A 84 -1.79 14.21 -0.31
N PRO A 85 -1.39 12.97 0.00
CA PRO A 85 -2.33 11.89 0.18
C PRO A 85 -3.12 12.06 1.49
N LEU A 86 -4.32 11.50 1.51
CA LEU A 86 -5.21 11.47 2.67
C LEU A 86 -5.04 10.17 3.46
N PRO A 87 -5.50 10.11 4.72
CA PRO A 87 -5.56 8.85 5.47
C PRO A 87 -6.22 7.72 4.68
N GLY A 88 -5.62 6.54 4.73
CA GLY A 88 -6.03 5.35 3.98
C GLY A 88 -5.59 5.29 2.52
N ASP A 89 -5.01 6.37 1.97
CA ASP A 89 -4.35 6.32 0.66
C ASP A 89 -3.06 5.49 0.73
N PHE A 90 -2.56 5.13 -0.44
CA PHE A 90 -1.41 4.26 -0.61
C PHE A 90 -0.24 5.01 -1.23
N VAL A 91 0.97 4.70 -0.77
CA VAL A 91 2.22 5.31 -1.23
C VAL A 91 3.14 4.22 -1.74
N ILE A 92 3.76 4.45 -2.90
CA ILE A 92 4.79 3.55 -3.43
C ILE A 92 6.10 4.31 -3.62
N TYR A 93 7.16 3.70 -3.13
CA TYR A 93 8.53 4.21 -3.22
C TYR A 93 9.33 3.42 -4.24
N LYS A 94 10.21 4.15 -4.94
CA LYS A 94 11.20 3.57 -5.83
C LYS A 94 12.38 3.03 -5.03
N VAL A 95 12.61 1.72 -5.08
CA VAL A 95 13.74 1.04 -4.44
C VAL A 95 14.62 0.43 -5.54
N GLY A 96 15.90 0.82 -5.58
CA GLY A 96 16.75 0.48 -6.72
C GLY A 96 16.25 1.15 -8.00
N HIS A 97 15.83 0.35 -8.98
CA HIS A 97 15.40 0.80 -10.31
C HIS A 97 13.89 0.81 -10.54
N CYS A 98 13.07 0.27 -9.63
CA CYS A 98 11.62 0.16 -9.79
C CYS A 98 10.85 0.52 -8.52
N HIS A 99 9.54 0.71 -8.66
CA HIS A 99 8.61 0.94 -7.56
C HIS A 99 8.29 -0.38 -6.87
N ALA A 100 8.87 -0.59 -5.68
CA ALA A 100 8.93 -1.91 -5.05
C ALA A 100 8.65 -1.90 -3.54
N HIS A 101 8.36 -0.74 -2.95
CA HIS A 101 8.00 -0.65 -1.53
C HIS A 101 6.73 0.14 -1.32
N GLY A 102 5.77 -0.44 -0.60
CA GLY A 102 4.46 0.14 -0.35
C GLY A 102 4.28 0.59 1.09
N ALA A 103 3.48 1.63 1.31
CA ALA A 103 3.02 2.06 2.62
C ALA A 103 1.60 2.62 2.58
N ILE A 104 0.86 2.47 3.68
CA ILE A 104 -0.45 3.08 3.86
C ILE A 104 -0.29 4.38 4.63
N VAL A 105 -0.98 5.43 4.20
CA VAL A 105 -1.01 6.73 4.88
C VAL A 105 -1.90 6.66 6.11
N VAL A 106 -1.33 6.97 7.28
CA VAL A 106 -2.09 7.14 8.53
C VAL A 106 -2.51 8.61 8.65
N ALA A 107 -1.54 9.51 8.51
CA ALA A 107 -1.74 10.96 8.45
C ALA A 107 -0.47 11.58 7.85
N TRP A 108 -0.45 11.81 6.54
CA TRP A 108 0.77 12.19 5.81
C TRP A 108 1.53 13.32 6.51
N PRO A 109 2.86 13.21 6.74
CA PRO A 109 3.77 12.16 6.26
C PRO A 109 3.88 10.90 7.13
N ARG A 110 3.03 10.71 8.15
CA ARG A 110 3.00 9.45 8.93
C ARG A 110 2.40 8.32 8.10
N VAL A 111 3.19 7.26 7.93
CA VAL A 111 2.79 6.04 7.20
C VAL A 111 2.98 4.79 8.06
N ILE A 112 2.35 3.69 7.67
CA ILE A 112 2.57 2.35 8.19
C ILE A 112 2.88 1.38 7.05
N HIS A 113 3.86 0.50 7.24
CA HIS A 113 4.33 -0.42 6.21
C HIS A 113 5.04 -1.63 6.80
N ALA A 114 5.19 -2.70 6.02
CA ALA A 114 6.04 -3.83 6.38
C ALA A 114 7.46 -3.61 5.85
N VAL A 115 8.46 -3.57 6.74
CA VAL A 115 9.87 -3.38 6.39
C VAL A 115 10.68 -4.61 6.76
N ARG A 116 11.51 -5.08 5.82
CA ARG A 116 12.38 -6.23 6.04
C ARG A 116 13.30 -5.99 7.25
N GLY A 117 13.31 -6.94 8.19
CA GLY A 117 14.08 -6.85 9.42
C GLY A 117 13.45 -6.00 10.55
N ARG A 118 12.32 -5.33 10.29
CA ARG A 118 11.58 -4.55 11.31
C ARG A 118 10.14 -5.04 11.53
N GLY A 119 9.53 -5.68 10.54
CA GLY A 119 8.11 -6.02 10.56
C GLY A 119 7.23 -4.84 10.16
N VAL A 120 5.96 -4.88 10.55
CA VAL A 120 5.01 -3.78 10.33
C VAL A 120 5.24 -2.68 11.36
N VAL A 121 5.61 -1.50 10.88
CA VAL A 121 6.05 -0.37 11.72
C VAL A 121 5.52 0.94 11.16
N TYR A 122 5.42 1.95 12.04
CA TYR A 122 5.25 3.33 11.59
C TYR A 122 6.57 3.88 11.01
N GLY A 123 6.43 4.79 10.05
CA GLY A 123 7.53 5.50 9.42
C GLY A 123 7.14 6.93 9.06
N HIS A 124 8.15 7.72 8.69
CA HIS A 124 7.96 9.06 8.12
C HIS A 124 8.18 8.97 6.61
N GLY A 125 7.14 9.20 5.83
CA GLY A 125 7.10 8.97 4.38
C GLY A 125 8.10 9.76 3.55
N LEU A 126 8.83 10.71 4.14
CA LEU A 126 9.92 11.46 3.48
C LEU A 126 11.31 11.15 4.06
N ASP A 127 11.41 10.54 5.24
CA ASP A 127 12.70 10.32 5.94
C ASP A 127 13.12 8.85 5.96
N GLU A 128 12.29 7.94 5.45
CA GLU A 128 12.69 6.54 5.27
C GLU A 128 13.88 6.45 4.30
N PRO A 129 14.82 5.49 4.50
CA PRO A 129 16.03 5.38 3.68
C PRO A 129 15.79 5.29 2.16
N PHE A 130 14.62 4.79 1.75
CA PHE A 130 14.19 4.70 0.36
C PHE A 130 13.42 5.94 -0.15
N ALA A 131 12.95 6.81 0.74
CA ALA A 131 12.20 8.01 0.41
C ALA A 131 13.08 9.25 0.19
N ARG A 132 14.40 9.17 0.47
CA ARG A 132 15.29 10.34 0.36
C ARG A 132 15.34 10.89 -1.07
N ALA A 133 14.72 12.06 -1.24
CA ALA A 133 14.64 12.91 -2.42
C ALA A 133 15.97 13.51 -2.93
N LEU A 134 17.12 13.00 -2.47
CA LEU A 134 18.45 13.47 -2.90
C LEU A 134 18.83 13.01 -4.32
N LEU A 135 18.05 12.11 -4.90
CA LEU A 135 18.23 11.63 -6.27
C LEU A 135 17.01 12.05 -7.10
N LYS A 136 17.24 12.68 -8.26
CA LYS A 136 16.18 12.95 -9.26
C LYS A 136 15.36 11.67 -9.51
N ASP A 137 14.04 11.81 -9.66
CA ASP A 137 13.10 10.73 -9.97
C ASP A 137 12.87 9.68 -8.86
N ARG A 138 12.90 10.13 -7.60
CA ARG A 138 12.55 9.30 -6.41
C ARG A 138 11.36 9.81 -5.61
N ASP A 139 10.60 10.76 -6.15
CA ASP A 139 9.37 11.22 -5.50
C ASP A 139 8.41 10.03 -5.32
N PRO A 140 7.79 9.89 -4.13
CA PRO A 140 6.82 8.85 -3.90
C PRO A 140 5.60 9.05 -4.80
N LEU A 141 5.05 7.95 -5.30
CA LEU A 141 3.78 7.95 -6.02
C LEU A 141 2.64 7.70 -5.04
N PHE A 142 1.56 8.48 -5.18
CA PHE A 142 0.37 8.38 -4.35
C PHE A 142 -0.79 7.79 -5.12
N PHE A 143 -1.56 6.92 -4.45
CA PHE A 143 -2.70 6.22 -5.02
C PHE A 143 -3.89 6.28 -4.08
N SER A 144 -5.09 6.40 -4.64
CA SER A 144 -6.35 6.35 -3.91
C SER A 144 -7.30 5.33 -4.53
N ILE A 145 -7.89 4.48 -3.68
CA ILE A 145 -9.02 3.60 -4.05
C ILE A 145 -10.37 4.33 -4.00
N PHE A 146 -10.38 5.56 -3.48
CA PHE A 146 -11.58 6.36 -3.21
C PHE A 146 -11.87 7.38 -4.32
N THR A 147 -11.24 7.24 -5.48
CA THR A 147 -11.52 8.08 -6.64
C THR A 147 -12.93 7.86 -7.17
N PRO A 148 -13.61 8.93 -7.65
CA PRO A 148 -14.95 8.82 -8.22
C PRO A 148 -15.01 7.76 -9.34
N GLY A 149 -16.02 6.90 -9.31
CA GLY A 149 -16.21 5.84 -10.30
C GLY A 149 -15.75 4.44 -9.86
N ARG A 150 -14.71 4.31 -9.03
CA ARG A 150 -14.27 3.01 -8.49
C ARG A 150 -15.16 2.49 -7.35
N VAL A 151 -15.67 3.39 -6.52
CA VAL A 151 -16.54 3.01 -5.40
C VAL A 151 -18.00 2.82 -5.82
N ALA A 152 -18.45 3.53 -6.86
CA ALA A 152 -19.83 3.46 -7.37
C ALA A 152 -20.18 2.09 -7.99
N ALA A 153 -19.20 1.38 -8.56
CA ALA A 153 -19.40 0.03 -9.11
C ALA A 153 -19.73 -1.04 -8.05
N ARG A 154 -19.63 -0.72 -6.75
CA ARG A 154 -19.64 -1.71 -5.66
C ARG A 154 -20.89 -1.70 -4.79
N GLN A 155 -21.70 -0.63 -4.84
CA GLN A 155 -22.96 -0.59 -4.11
C GLN A 155 -24.10 -1.33 -4.82
N SER A 156 -23.92 -1.72 -6.08
CA SER A 156 -24.89 -2.49 -6.87
C SER A 156 -24.80 -4.01 -6.66
N GLU A 157 -23.71 -4.54 -6.10
CA GLU A 157 -23.48 -6.00 -5.99
C GLU A 157 -23.85 -6.58 -4.61
N GLY A 158 -24.35 -5.75 -3.68
CA GLY A 158 -24.65 -6.15 -2.28
C GLY A 158 -26.13 -6.34 -1.94
N ARG A 159 -27.03 -6.43 -2.93
CA ARG A 159 -28.45 -6.81 -2.72
C ARG A 159 -28.78 -7.99 -3.65
N GLY A 160 -28.41 -9.18 -3.24
CA GLY A 160 -28.79 -10.45 -3.85
C GLY A 160 -28.86 -11.53 -2.80
#